data_AF-A0A6P1YHK0-F1
#
_entry.id   AF-A0A6P1YHK0-F1
#
_cell.length_a   1.000
_cell.length_b   1.000
_cell.length_c   1.000
_cell.angle_alpha   90.00
_cell.angle_beta   90.00
_cell.angle_gamma   90.00
#
_symmetry.space_group_name_H-M   'P 1'
#
loop_
_entity.id
_entity.type
_entity.pdbx_description
1 polymer ?
#
loop_
_entity_poly.entity_id
_entity_poly.type
_entity_poly.pdbx_seq_one_letter_code
_entity_poly.pdbx_strand_id
1 'polypeptide(L)'
;MGWLLDLFPSWTNGLAGSTFAILGIAALFYGFIPALPFRTVVQVGGALALAYACYTTGYAGAQAACEAEQLRAELAAAQRDLSIAKSAAKDASRRAHVLDETLQAKQERLDDYESAIAARPDTRCPLTADDLRGVRGGP
;
A
#
# COMPACT_ATOMS: atom_id res chain seq x y z
N MET A 1 -5.79 30.55 -3.10
CA MET A 1 -7.16 30.29 -3.57
C MET A 1 -7.39 28.84 -4.06
N GLY A 2 -6.43 27.92 -3.95
CA GLY A 2 -6.60 26.52 -4.40
C GLY A 2 -7.56 25.67 -3.55
N TRP A 3 -7.59 25.88 -2.23
CA TRP A 3 -8.36 25.05 -1.28
C TRP A 3 -9.88 25.00 -1.54
N LEU A 4 -10.44 26.01 -2.20
CA LEU A 4 -11.86 26.04 -2.57
C LEU A 4 -12.16 25.12 -3.75
N LEU A 5 -11.21 24.93 -4.66
CA LEU A 5 -11.35 24.02 -5.80
C LEU A 5 -11.17 22.56 -5.37
N ASP A 6 -10.44 22.30 -4.29
CA ASP A 6 -10.25 20.96 -3.71
C ASP A 6 -11.52 20.42 -3.02
N LEU A 7 -12.46 21.31 -2.66
CA LEU A 7 -13.76 20.97 -2.06
C LEU A 7 -14.76 20.41 -3.08
N PHE A 8 -14.56 20.70 -4.36
CA PHE A 8 -15.44 20.21 -5.42
C PHE A 8 -14.90 18.89 -5.98
N PRO A 9 -15.78 17.88 -6.15
CA PRO A 9 -15.37 16.63 -6.77
C PRO A 9 -14.74 16.87 -8.14
N SER A 10 -13.68 16.15 -8.50
CA SER A 10 -12.97 16.33 -9.78
C SER A 10 -13.87 16.28 -11.03
N TRP A 11 -15.02 15.60 -10.97
CA TRP A 11 -16.00 15.57 -12.06
C TRP A 11 -16.63 16.94 -12.35
N THR A 12 -16.71 17.86 -11.37
CA THR A 12 -17.27 19.20 -11.59
C THR A 12 -16.37 20.05 -12.48
N ASN A 13 -15.05 19.85 -12.42
CA ASN A 13 -14.11 20.55 -13.30
C ASN A 13 -14.29 20.12 -14.76
N GLY A 14 -14.59 18.85 -15.01
CA GLY A 14 -14.93 18.35 -16.34
C GLY A 14 -16.24 18.93 -16.89
N LEU A 15 -17.27 19.05 -16.04
CA LEU A 15 -18.54 19.69 -16.43
C LEU A 15 -18.39 21.19 -16.65
N ALA A 16 -17.63 21.88 -15.81
CA ALA A 16 -17.36 23.31 -15.97
C ALA A 16 -16.61 23.55 -17.29
N GLY A 17 -15.53 22.81 -17.54
CA GLY A 17 -14.73 22.93 -18.77
C GLY A 17 -15.55 22.67 -20.04
N SER A 18 -16.36 21.61 -20.06
CA SER A 18 -17.25 21.31 -21.19
C SER A 18 -18.34 22.37 -21.38
N THR A 19 -18.91 22.90 -20.30
CA THR A 19 -19.89 23.99 -20.37
C THR A 19 -19.27 25.27 -20.95
N PHE A 20 -18.08 25.66 -20.50
CA PHE A 20 -17.37 26.83 -21.06
C PHE A 20 -16.95 26.62 -22.51
N ALA A 21 -16.57 25.40 -22.91
CA ALA A 21 -16.27 25.08 -24.30
C ALA A 21 -17.52 25.24 -25.18
N ILE A 22 -18.67 24.68 -24.77
CA ILE A 22 -19.93 24.79 -25.51
C ILE A 22 -20.37 26.25 -25.61
N LEU A 23 -20.32 27.00 -24.51
CA LEU A 23 -20.66 28.42 -24.50
C LEU A 23 -19.71 29.25 -25.36
N GLY A 24 -18.41 28.97 -25.32
CA GLY A 24 -17.42 29.64 -26.16
C GLY A 24 -17.64 29.40 -27.64
N ILE A 25 -17.91 28.15 -28.03
CA ILE A 25 -18.27 27.78 -29.41
C ILE A 25 -19.56 28.49 -29.83
N ALA A 26 -20.62 28.42 -29.00
CA ALA A 26 -21.89 29.08 -29.27
C ALA A 26 -21.73 30.60 -29.43
N ALA A 27 -20.92 31.25 -28.60
CA ALA A 27 -20.63 32.68 -28.68
C ALA A 27 -19.87 33.04 -29.98
N LEU A 28 -18.91 32.21 -30.41
CA LEU A 28 -18.21 32.40 -31.68
C LEU A 28 -19.16 32.27 -32.88
N PHE A 29 -20.05 31.27 -32.87
CA PHE A 29 -21.08 31.09 -33.90
C PHE A 29 -22.10 32.25 -33.90
N TYR A 30 -22.51 32.72 -32.73
CA TYR A 30 -23.42 33.87 -32.59
C TYR A 30 -22.82 35.16 -33.17
N GLY A 31 -21.49 35.29 -33.13
CA GLY A 31 -20.76 36.40 -33.75
C GLY A 31 -20.83 36.46 -35.29
N PHE A 32 -21.32 35.42 -35.97
CA PHE A 32 -21.55 35.44 -37.42
C PHE A 32 -22.86 36.13 -37.84
N ILE A 33 -23.74 36.48 -36.91
CA ILE A 33 -25.00 37.18 -37.19
C ILE A 33 -24.73 38.70 -37.24
N PRO A 34 -24.82 39.36 -38.40
CA PRO A 34 -24.34 40.74 -38.58
C PRO A 34 -25.21 41.82 -37.93
N ALA A 35 -26.44 41.49 -37.50
CA ALA A 35 -27.43 42.47 -37.03
C ALA A 35 -27.40 42.75 -35.52
N LEU A 36 -26.44 42.19 -34.78
CA LEU A 36 -26.46 42.24 -33.31
C LEU A 36 -25.48 43.26 -32.73
N PRO A 37 -25.90 44.06 -31.72
CA PRO A 37 -24.99 44.90 -30.97
C PRO A 37 -24.03 44.03 -30.12
N PHE A 38 -22.81 44.53 -29.89
CA PHE A 38 -21.76 43.90 -29.05
C PHE A 38 -21.07 42.63 -29.61
N ARG A 39 -21.13 42.39 -30.92
CA ARG A 39 -20.48 41.24 -31.59
C ARG A 39 -19.01 41.00 -31.18
N THR A 40 -18.19 42.04 -31.16
CA THR A 40 -16.76 41.95 -30.81
C THR A 40 -16.55 41.48 -29.38
N VAL A 41 -17.35 41.97 -28.44
CA VAL A 41 -17.30 41.57 -27.03
C VAL A 41 -17.66 40.09 -26.88
N VAL A 42 -18.70 39.62 -27.58
CA VAL A 42 -19.12 38.21 -27.57
C VAL A 42 -18.05 37.30 -28.16
N GLN A 43 -17.41 37.70 -29.28
CA GLN A 43 -16.34 36.92 -29.92
C GLN A 43 -15.09 36.81 -29.04
N VAL A 44 -14.66 37.93 -28.43
CA VAL A 44 -13.52 37.94 -27.51
C VAL A 44 -13.82 37.13 -26.25
N GLY A 45 -15.03 37.27 -25.68
CA GLY A 45 -15.48 36.47 -24.54
C GLY A 45 -15.52 34.97 -24.86
N GLY A 46 -16.02 34.60 -26.04
CA GLY A 46 -16.04 33.21 -26.50
C GLY A 46 -14.65 32.61 -26.69
N ALA A 47 -13.72 33.38 -27.27
CA ALA A 47 -12.32 32.97 -27.43
C ALA A 47 -11.63 32.78 -26.07
N LEU A 48 -11.87 33.68 -25.11
CA LEU A 48 -11.33 33.55 -23.74
C LEU A 48 -11.91 32.32 -23.02
N ALA A 49 -13.21 32.07 -23.15
CA ALA A 49 -13.86 30.88 -22.56
C ALA A 49 -13.28 29.58 -23.12
N LEU A 50 -13.03 29.51 -24.44
CA LEU A 50 -12.39 28.37 -25.07
C LEU A 50 -10.94 28.19 -24.64
N ALA A 51 -10.16 29.27 -24.58
CA ALA A 51 -8.78 29.21 -24.09
C ALA A 51 -8.73 28.69 -22.65
N TYR A 52 -9.65 29.13 -21.80
CA TYR A 52 -9.78 28.66 -20.42
C TYR A 52 -10.18 27.17 -20.35
N ALA A 53 -11.11 26.72 -21.20
CA ALA A 53 -11.48 25.30 -21.29
C ALA A 53 -10.29 24.42 -21.74
N CYS A 54 -9.53 24.85 -22.75
CA CYS A 54 -8.31 24.15 -23.18
C CYS A 54 -7.24 24.12 -22.07
N TYR A 55 -7.05 25.23 -21.35
CA TYR A 55 -6.09 25.31 -20.25
C TYR A 55 -6.44 24.35 -19.11
N THR A 56 -7.69 24.37 -18.66
CA THR A 56 -8.15 23.53 -17.54
C THR A 56 -8.14 22.04 -17.88
N THR A 57 -8.56 21.67 -19.08
CA THR A 57 -8.51 20.26 -19.55
C THR A 57 -7.06 19.76 -19.67
N GLY A 58 -6.15 20.57 -20.20
CA GLY A 58 -4.73 20.23 -20.27
C GLY A 58 -4.08 20.05 -18.90
N TYR A 59 -4.39 20.95 -17.96
CA TYR A 59 -3.90 20.87 -16.58
C TYR A 59 -4.40 19.60 -15.86
N ALA A 60 -5.69 19.29 -15.98
CA ALA A 60 -6.27 18.08 -15.39
C ALA A 60 -5.63 16.80 -15.98
N GLY A 61 -5.36 16.78 -17.28
CA GLY A 61 -4.66 15.66 -17.92
C GLY A 61 -3.23 15.46 -17.40
N ALA A 62 -2.50 16.55 -17.19
CA ALA A 62 -1.15 16.50 -16.62
C ALA A 62 -1.16 16.00 -15.17
N GLN A 63 -2.09 16.49 -14.33
CA GLN A 63 -2.25 16.00 -12.96
C GLN A 63 -2.59 14.51 -12.90
N ALA A 64 -3.54 14.06 -13.72
CA ALA A 64 -3.93 12.64 -13.77
C ALA A 64 -2.75 11.74 -14.19
N ALA A 65 -1.88 12.20 -15.08
CA ALA A 65 -0.68 11.46 -15.45
C ALA A 65 0.32 11.36 -14.28
N CYS A 66 0.56 12.45 -13.56
CA CYS A 66 1.42 12.46 -12.37
C CYS A 66 0.87 11.56 -11.25
N GLU A 67 -0.44 11.63 -10.97
CA GLU A 67 -1.09 10.77 -9.98
C GLU A 67 -1.02 9.29 -10.39
N ALA A 68 -1.21 8.98 -11.68
CA ALA A 68 -1.10 7.62 -12.17
C ALA A 68 0.34 7.07 -12.02
N GLU A 69 1.36 7.89 -12.26
CA GLU A 69 2.75 7.49 -12.03
C GLU A 69 3.05 7.29 -10.54
N GLN A 70 2.57 8.19 -9.67
CA GLN A 70 2.70 8.05 -8.23
C GLN A 70 2.06 6.75 -7.73
N LEU A 71 0.82 6.47 -8.13
CA LEU A 71 0.11 5.24 -7.76
C LEU A 71 0.84 3.98 -8.26
N ARG A 72 1.44 4.02 -9.47
CA ARG A 72 2.26 2.92 -9.98
C ARG A 72 3.52 2.73 -9.13
N ALA A 73 4.17 3.80 -8.71
CA ALA A 73 5.34 3.75 -7.85
C ALA A 73 5.00 3.18 -6.46
N GLU A 74 3.87 3.60 -5.87
CA GLU A 74 3.35 3.07 -4.61
C GLU A 74 3.02 1.59 -4.72
N LEU A 75 2.36 1.17 -5.81
CA LEU A 75 2.05 -0.24 -6.07
C LEU A 75 3.33 -1.07 -6.20
N ALA A 76 4.35 -0.57 -6.92
CA ALA A 76 5.64 -1.23 -7.04
C ALA A 76 6.41 -1.30 -5.70
N ALA A 77 6.26 -0.30 -4.83
CA ALA A 77 6.81 -0.33 -3.47
C ALA A 77 6.09 -1.40 -2.62
N ALA A 78 4.75 -1.38 -2.61
CA ALA A 78 3.95 -2.35 -1.86
C ALA A 78 4.19 -3.81 -2.32
N GLN A 79 4.41 -4.04 -3.62
CA GLN A 79 4.79 -5.36 -4.13
C GLN A 79 6.16 -5.82 -3.63
N ARG A 80 7.14 -4.92 -3.56
CA ARG A 80 8.46 -5.21 -2.99
C ARG A 80 8.35 -5.56 -1.51
N ASP A 81 7.61 -4.77 -0.72
CA ASP A 81 7.40 -5.03 0.70
C ASP A 81 6.70 -6.37 0.94
N LEU A 82 5.69 -6.70 0.12
CA LEU A 82 5.00 -7.98 0.17
C LEU A 82 5.96 -9.15 -0.10
N SER A 83 6.85 -9.02 -1.09
CA SER A 83 7.86 -10.05 -1.38
C SER A 83 8.86 -10.25 -0.23
N ILE A 84 9.29 -9.16 0.41
CA ILE A 84 10.20 -9.20 1.58
C ILE A 84 9.49 -9.86 2.76
N ALA A 85 8.23 -9.49 3.02
CA ALA A 85 7.43 -10.10 4.06
C ALA A 85 7.24 -11.60 3.84
N LYS A 86 7.01 -12.03 2.59
CA LYS A 86 6.93 -13.45 2.22
C LYS A 86 8.24 -14.19 2.43
N SER A 87 9.39 -13.62 2.07
CA SER A 87 10.69 -14.25 2.34
C SER A 87 10.97 -14.35 3.83
N ALA A 88 10.69 -13.29 4.60
CA ALA A 88 10.85 -13.29 6.05
C ALA A 88 9.96 -14.35 6.73
N ALA A 89 8.71 -14.50 6.27
CA ALA A 89 7.81 -15.54 6.77
C ALA A 89 8.33 -16.96 6.48
N LYS A 90 8.88 -17.20 5.28
CA LYS A 90 9.50 -18.49 4.92
C LYS A 90 10.76 -18.79 5.76
N ASP A 91 11.57 -17.78 6.03
CA ASP A 91 12.76 -17.95 6.88
C ASP A 91 12.37 -18.22 8.33
N ALA A 92 11.33 -17.54 8.84
CA ALA A 92 10.78 -17.79 10.16
C ALA A 92 10.22 -19.22 10.29
N SER A 93 9.46 -19.71 9.30
CA SER A 93 8.94 -21.07 9.32
C SER A 93 10.07 -22.12 9.24
N ARG A 94 11.11 -21.87 8.43
CA ARG A 94 12.28 -22.75 8.38
C ARG A 94 12.99 -22.82 9.73
N ARG A 95 13.18 -21.68 10.41
CA ARG A 95 13.80 -21.65 11.75
C ARG A 95 12.95 -22.39 12.79
N ALA A 96 11.63 -22.26 12.72
CA ALA A 96 10.73 -23.01 13.59
C ALA A 96 10.90 -24.53 13.40
N HIS A 97 10.93 -25.02 12.15
CA HIS A 97 11.17 -26.43 11.88
C HIS A 97 12.53 -26.94 12.41
N VAL A 98 13.61 -26.17 12.21
CA VAL A 98 14.93 -26.54 12.74
C VAL A 98 14.91 -26.56 14.28
N LEU A 99 14.22 -25.62 14.93
CA LEU A 99 14.06 -25.63 16.38
C LEU A 99 13.32 -26.89 16.85
N ASP A 100 12.23 -27.27 16.20
CA ASP A 100 11.46 -28.47 16.53
C ASP A 100 12.33 -29.74 16.39
N GLU A 101 13.08 -29.87 15.30
CA GLU A 101 14.02 -30.99 15.10
C GLU A 101 15.09 -31.03 16.21
N THR A 102 15.65 -29.87 16.59
CA THR A 102 16.65 -29.82 17.67
C THR A 102 16.06 -30.13 19.04
N LEU A 103 14.80 -29.78 19.29
CA LEU A 103 14.10 -30.12 20.52
C LEU A 103 13.86 -31.62 20.60
N GLN A 104 13.37 -32.24 19.53
CA GLN A 104 13.19 -33.70 19.45
C GLN A 104 14.51 -34.44 19.68
N ALA A 105 15.59 -34.05 19.00
CA ALA A 105 16.90 -34.68 19.17
C ALA A 105 17.48 -34.51 20.59
N LYS A 106 17.19 -33.39 21.27
CA LYS A 106 17.57 -33.20 22.67
C LYS A 106 16.74 -34.07 23.61
N GLN A 107 15.46 -34.22 23.32
CA GLN A 107 14.55 -35.03 24.12
C GLN A 107 14.91 -36.52 24.04
N GLU A 108 15.19 -37.03 22.84
CA GLU A 108 15.68 -38.39 22.63
C GLU A 108 16.99 -38.65 23.40
N ARG A 109 17.95 -37.70 23.36
CA ARG A 109 19.18 -37.81 24.16
C ARG A 109 18.88 -37.86 25.66
N LEU A 110 17.96 -37.03 26.16
CA LEU A 110 17.59 -37.04 27.57
C LEU A 110 16.96 -38.38 27.97
N ASP A 111 16.07 -38.92 27.15
CA ASP A 111 15.44 -40.23 27.38
C ASP A 111 16.49 -41.37 27.38
N ASP A 112 17.44 -41.33 26.44
CA ASP A 112 18.58 -42.26 26.41
C ASP A 112 19.44 -42.15 27.69
N TYR A 113 19.75 -40.94 28.14
CA TYR A 113 20.48 -40.72 29.40
C TYR A 113 19.70 -41.23 30.62
N GLU A 114 18.39 -40.97 30.70
CA GLU A 114 17.54 -41.47 31.78
C GLU A 114 17.52 -43.01 31.80
N SER A 115 17.40 -43.66 30.64
CA SER A 115 17.42 -45.12 30.53
C SER A 115 18.79 -45.72 30.91
N ALA A 116 19.89 -45.08 30.52
CA ALA A 116 21.25 -45.52 30.85
C ALA A 116 21.54 -45.40 32.36
N ILE A 117 21.00 -44.38 33.01
CA ILE A 117 21.07 -44.23 34.47
C ILE A 117 20.24 -45.32 35.16
N ALA A 118 19.01 -45.56 34.70
CA ALA A 118 18.14 -46.60 35.26
C ALA A 118 18.74 -48.01 35.16
N ALA A 119 19.52 -48.28 34.10
CA ALA A 119 20.20 -49.56 33.89
C ALA A 119 21.46 -49.77 34.75
N ARG A 120 21.97 -48.73 35.43
CA ARG A 120 23.10 -48.85 36.38
C ARG A 120 22.58 -48.83 37.82
N PRO A 121 22.27 -50.00 38.42
CA PRO A 121 21.99 -50.08 39.85
C PRO A 121 23.30 -49.93 40.63
N ASP A 122 23.81 -48.70 40.74
CA ASP A 122 24.99 -48.41 41.57
C ASP A 122 24.53 -48.26 43.03
N THR A 123 24.77 -49.30 43.83
CA THR A 123 24.41 -49.35 45.25
C THR A 123 25.28 -48.45 46.14
N ARG A 124 26.28 -47.76 45.58
CA ARG A 124 27.24 -46.93 46.34
C ARG A 124 26.88 -45.45 46.43
N CYS A 125 26.05 -44.94 45.53
CA CYS A 125 25.54 -43.56 45.59
C CYS A 125 24.03 -43.56 45.34
N PRO A 126 23.21 -43.72 46.40
CA PRO A 126 21.77 -43.61 46.26
C PRO A 126 21.42 -42.13 46.03
N LEU A 127 21.39 -41.69 44.77
CA LEU A 127 20.70 -40.47 44.40
C LEU A 127 19.22 -40.66 44.76
N THR A 128 18.79 -39.99 45.81
CA THR A 128 17.41 -40.07 46.29
C THR A 128 16.52 -39.25 45.37
N ALA A 129 15.22 -39.57 45.31
CA ALA A 129 14.27 -38.88 44.44
C ALA A 129 14.18 -37.35 44.71
N ASP A 130 14.66 -36.89 45.86
CA ASP A 130 14.75 -35.47 46.22
C ASP A 130 15.89 -34.75 45.48
N ASP A 131 17.02 -35.41 45.21
CA ASP A 131 18.16 -34.80 44.50
C ASP A 131 17.82 -34.50 43.02
N LEU A 132 16.94 -35.31 42.42
CA LEU A 132 16.47 -35.13 41.04
C LEU A 132 15.38 -34.04 40.92
N ARG A 133 14.76 -33.63 42.03
CA ARG A 133 13.66 -32.65 42.03
C ARG A 133 14.14 -31.23 41.69
N GLY A 134 15.36 -30.87 42.11
CA GLY A 134 15.97 -29.56 41.83
C GLY A 134 16.41 -29.36 40.37
N VAL A 135 16.68 -30.44 39.63
CA VAL A 135 17.12 -30.36 38.21
C VAL A 135 15.91 -30.25 37.26
N ARG A 136 14.74 -30.77 37.66
CA ARG A 136 13.51 -30.76 36.83
C ARG A 136 12.72 -29.44 36.90
N GLY A 137 13.22 -28.43 37.61
CA GLY A 137 12.56 -27.12 37.70
C GLY A 137 11.20 -27.16 38.41
N GLY A 138 10.97 -28.17 39.26
CA GLY A 138 9.87 -28.11 40.23
C GLY A 138 10.12 -26.99 41.26
N PRO A 139 9.07 -26.39 41.84
CA PRO A 139 9.19 -25.27 42.77
C PRO A 139 10.01 -25.61 44.02
#